data_AF-A0A8J4SZ18-F1
#
_entry.id   AF-A0A8J4SZ18-F1
#
_cell.length_a   1.000
_cell.length_b   1.000
_cell.length_c   1.000
_cell.angle_alpha   90.00
_cell.angle_beta   90.00
_cell.angle_gamma   90.00
#
_symmetry.space_group_name_H-M   'P 1'
#
loop_
_entity.id
_entity.type
_entity.pdbx_description
1 polymer ?
#
loop_
_entity_poly.entity_id
_entity_poly.type
_entity_poly.pdbx_seq_one_letter_code
_entity_poly.pdbx_strand_id
1 'polypeptide(L)'
;KQQLLDHLDRLRVDISSKSYDYLSLNNTCFARDLAQFTDGIKHLEQRVETTLSQYAQHTGCVYISLVHLLQMEAMDMQLTGQMQRYKRLFSAFRAEMEDIAAAYTRHCDDPPLDRDMPPFAGKLTAVFISFVASELIPFHVPFRFGN
;
A
#
# COMPACT_ATOMS: atom_id res chain seq x y z
N LYS A 1 7.00 9.52 10.03
CA LYS A 1 5.82 9.62 10.92
C LYS A 1 5.93 10.80 11.89
N GLN A 2 6.88 10.80 12.84
CA GLN A 2 6.99 11.84 13.88
C GLN A 2 7.04 13.28 13.32
N GLN A 3 7.86 13.50 12.29
CA GLN A 3 7.99 14.82 11.65
C GLN A 3 6.71 15.36 10.97
N LEU A 4 5.72 14.53 10.64
CA LEU A 4 4.43 14.99 10.09
C LEU A 4 3.52 15.45 11.22
N LEU A 5 3.47 14.68 12.31
CA LEU A 5 2.70 15.01 13.51
C LEU A 5 3.22 16.30 14.14
N ASP A 6 4.54 16.42 14.31
CA ASP A 6 5.16 17.63 14.86
C ASP A 6 4.86 18.87 14.00
N HIS A 7 4.75 18.71 12.67
CA HIS A 7 4.41 19.82 11.77
C HIS A 7 2.92 20.19 11.89
N LEU A 8 2.03 19.21 11.94
CA LEU A 8 0.60 19.44 12.16
C LEU A 8 0.35 20.15 13.50
N ASP A 9 1.03 19.72 14.56
CA ASP A 9 0.93 20.35 15.88
C ASP A 9 1.42 21.79 15.86
N ARG A 10 2.52 22.09 15.13
CA ARG A 10 2.98 23.47 14.94
C ARG A 10 1.95 24.34 14.23
N LEU A 11 1.36 23.86 13.13
CA LEU A 11 0.32 24.60 12.39
C LEU A 11 -0.90 24.85 13.27
N ARG A 12 -1.32 23.85 14.05
CA ARG A 12 -2.42 23.97 15.01
C ARG A 12 -2.12 25.02 16.08
N VAL A 13 -0.95 24.97 16.70
CA VAL A 13 -0.55 25.94 17.74
C VAL A 13 -0.46 27.35 17.16
N ASP A 14 0.11 27.52 15.96
CA ASP A 14 0.24 28.83 15.33
C ASP A 14 -1.12 29.49 15.10
N ILE A 15 -2.10 28.78 14.53
CA ILE A 15 -3.43 29.38 14.28
C ILE A 15 -4.25 29.57 15.57
N SER A 16 -4.13 28.66 16.55
CA SER A 16 -4.92 28.71 17.79
C SER A 16 -4.38 29.69 18.84
N SER A 17 -3.11 30.06 18.76
CA SER A 17 -2.50 31.08 19.62
C SER A 17 -2.89 32.53 19.27
N LYS A 18 -3.43 32.74 18.07
CA LYS A 18 -3.72 34.07 17.52
C LYS A 18 -5.14 34.51 17.88
N SER A 19 -5.26 35.68 18.52
CA SER A 19 -6.55 36.32 18.76
C SER A 19 -6.87 37.31 17.64
N TYR A 20 -8.04 37.18 17.04
CA TYR A 20 -8.49 38.08 15.98
C TYR A 20 -9.67 38.92 16.47
N ASP A 21 -9.69 40.20 16.10
CA ASP A 21 -10.89 41.00 16.17
C ASP A 21 -11.73 40.73 14.90
N TYR A 22 -12.82 39.98 15.08
CA TYR A 22 -13.72 39.54 14.01
C TYR A 22 -14.71 40.62 13.55
N LEU A 23 -14.82 41.72 14.30
CA LEU A 23 -15.76 42.82 14.00
C LEU A 23 -15.09 43.96 13.22
N SER A 24 -13.77 43.92 13.11
CA SER A 24 -12.96 44.87 12.35
C SER A 24 -13.01 44.57 10.85
N LEU A 25 -13.70 45.44 10.09
CA LEU A 25 -13.82 45.31 8.62
C LEU A 25 -12.48 45.41 7.87
N ASN A 26 -11.46 46.01 8.50
CA ASN A 26 -10.12 46.18 7.92
C ASN A 26 -9.14 45.07 8.36
N ASN A 27 -9.58 44.10 9.16
CA ASN A 27 -8.70 43.03 9.64
C ASN A 27 -8.53 41.92 8.60
N THR A 28 -7.47 42.03 7.79
CA THR A 28 -7.08 41.00 6.83
C THR A 28 -6.19 39.90 7.44
N CYS A 29 -5.80 40.04 8.72
CA CYS A 29 -4.86 39.12 9.37
C CYS A 29 -5.45 37.71 9.48
N PHE A 30 -6.74 37.58 9.82
CA PHE A 30 -7.38 36.26 9.88
C PHE A 30 -7.40 35.56 8.52
N ALA A 31 -7.81 36.27 7.46
CA ALA A 31 -7.87 35.69 6.12
C ALA A 31 -6.50 35.25 5.61
N ARG A 32 -5.46 36.06 5.86
CA ARG A 32 -4.08 35.74 5.52
C ARG A 32 -3.58 34.50 6.28
N ASP A 33 -3.79 34.47 7.58
CA ASP A 33 -3.27 33.42 8.44
C ASP A 33 -4.02 32.09 8.21
N LEU A 34 -5.32 32.16 7.90
CA LEU A 34 -6.11 31.02 7.44
C LEU A 34 -5.62 30.49 6.09
N ALA A 35 -5.27 31.37 5.15
CA ALA A 35 -4.70 30.95 3.86
C ALA A 35 -3.35 30.25 4.07
N GLN A 36 -2.49 30.79 4.93
CA GLN A 36 -1.21 30.18 5.28
C GLN A 36 -1.38 28.82 5.97
N PHE A 37 -2.35 28.69 6.87
CA PHE A 37 -2.69 27.40 7.49
C PHE A 37 -3.18 26.39 6.45
N THR A 38 -4.08 26.81 5.56
CA THR A 38 -4.62 25.95 4.49
C THR A 38 -3.51 25.47 3.55
N ASP A 39 -2.56 26.35 3.21
CA ASP A 39 -1.40 25.98 2.40
C ASP A 39 -0.48 24.99 3.12
N GLY A 40 -0.26 25.18 4.42
CA GLY A 40 0.46 24.24 5.28
C GLY A 40 -0.19 22.85 5.32
N ILE A 41 -1.52 22.78 5.42
CA ILE A 41 -2.26 21.51 5.36
C ILE A 41 -2.10 20.85 4.00
N LYS A 42 -2.26 21.58 2.88
CA LYS A 42 -2.05 21.03 1.54
C LYS A 42 -0.64 20.48 1.36
N HIS A 43 0.37 21.17 1.87
CA HIS A 43 1.75 20.69 1.83
C HIS A 43 1.93 19.39 2.64
N LEU A 44 1.26 19.27 3.80
CA LEU A 44 1.26 18.01 4.58
C LEU A 44 0.61 16.86 3.81
N GLU A 45 -0.54 17.10 3.18
CA GLU A 45 -1.24 16.12 2.34
C GLU A 45 -0.34 15.64 1.19
N GLN A 46 0.29 16.55 0.47
CA GLN A 46 1.24 16.22 -0.61
C GLN A 46 2.43 15.39 -0.11
N ARG A 47 2.92 15.67 1.11
CA ARG A 47 4.06 14.93 1.68
C ARG A 47 3.66 13.51 2.08
N VAL A 48 2.46 13.33 2.65
CA VAL A 48 1.87 12.00 2.91
C VAL A 48 1.71 11.26 1.59
N GLU A 49 1.16 11.94 0.59
CA GLU A 49 0.92 11.40 -0.75
C GLU A 49 2.21 10.87 -1.41
N THR A 50 3.28 11.67 -1.35
CA THR A 50 4.60 11.33 -1.91
C THR A 50 5.22 10.14 -1.19
N THR A 51 5.16 10.14 0.15
CA THR A 51 5.73 9.06 0.97
C THR A 51 5.04 7.72 0.68
N LEU A 52 3.71 7.73 0.56
CA LEU A 52 2.93 6.54 0.22
C LEU A 52 3.27 6.04 -1.19
N SER A 53 3.45 6.96 -2.14
CA SER A 53 3.85 6.60 -3.51
C SER A 53 5.24 5.95 -3.56
N GLN A 54 6.20 6.45 -2.79
CA GLN A 54 7.54 5.86 -2.68
C GLN A 54 7.48 4.48 -2.05
N TYR A 55 6.70 4.32 -0.98
CA TYR A 55 6.54 3.04 -0.31
C TYR A 55 5.94 1.97 -1.22
N ALA A 56 4.91 2.32 -1.99
CA ALA A 56 4.29 1.41 -2.97
C ALA A 56 5.25 1.04 -4.13
N GLN A 57 6.18 1.93 -4.50
CA GLN A 57 7.18 1.64 -5.54
C GLN A 57 8.32 0.74 -5.05
N HIS A 58 8.69 0.84 -3.77
CA HIS A 58 9.78 0.04 -3.19
C HIS A 58 9.33 -1.34 -2.71
N THR A 59 8.03 -1.58 -2.61
CA THR A 59 7.52 -2.88 -2.20
C THR A 59 7.53 -3.82 -3.40
N GLY A 60 8.55 -4.69 -3.48
CA GLY A 60 8.71 -5.68 -4.55
C GLY A 60 7.65 -6.80 -4.58
N CYS A 61 6.53 -6.63 -3.88
CA CYS A 61 5.43 -7.59 -3.82
C CYS A 61 4.12 -6.84 -4.10
N VAL A 62 3.45 -7.17 -5.20
CA VAL A 62 2.21 -6.50 -5.61
C VAL A 62 1.11 -6.65 -4.55
N TYR A 63 1.04 -7.79 -3.86
CA TYR A 63 0.06 -8.02 -2.79
C TYR A 63 0.15 -6.99 -1.66
N ILE A 64 1.35 -6.74 -1.14
CA ILE A 64 1.53 -5.81 -0.02
C ILE A 64 1.12 -4.40 -0.47
N SER A 65 1.45 -4.03 -1.71
CA SER A 65 1.01 -2.77 -2.32
C SER A 65 -0.52 -2.66 -2.46
N LEU A 66 -1.23 -3.76 -2.75
CA LEU A 66 -2.71 -3.81 -2.79
C LEU A 66 -3.32 -3.64 -1.39
N VAL A 67 -2.79 -4.30 -0.36
CA VAL A 67 -3.27 -4.16 1.02
C VAL A 67 -3.12 -2.72 1.51
N HIS A 68 -1.98 -2.09 1.25
CA HIS A 68 -1.78 -0.69 1.62
C HIS A 68 -2.72 0.25 0.87
N LEU A 69 -3.00 -0.03 -0.40
CA LEU A 69 -3.94 0.76 -1.17
C LEU A 69 -5.36 0.68 -0.57
N LEU A 70 -5.82 -0.51 -0.17
CA LEU A 70 -7.13 -0.69 0.49
C LEU A 70 -7.20 0.05 1.83
N GLN A 71 -6.10 0.04 2.60
CA GLN A 71 -6.00 0.82 3.83
C GLN A 71 -6.09 2.32 3.58
N MET A 72 -5.54 2.82 2.47
CA MET A 72 -5.64 4.23 2.09
C MET A 72 -7.05 4.62 1.66
N GLU A 73 -7.75 3.76 0.92
CA GLU A 73 -9.15 3.97 0.52
C GLU A 73 -10.08 4.04 1.74
N ALA A 74 -9.84 3.19 2.74
CA ALA A 74 -10.56 3.21 4.00
C ALA A 74 -10.38 4.51 4.82
N MET A 75 -9.32 5.29 4.56
CA MET A 75 -9.07 6.56 5.23
C MET A 75 -9.80 7.76 4.60
N ASP A 76 -10.61 7.55 3.55
CA ASP A 76 -11.39 8.58 2.81
C ASP A 76 -10.57 9.84 2.44
N MET A 77 -9.27 9.67 2.27
CA MET A 77 -8.38 10.76 1.89
C MET A 77 -8.46 10.86 0.36
N GLN A 78 -9.09 11.92 -0.15
CA GLN A 78 -9.16 12.24 -1.58
C GLN A 78 -7.79 12.66 -2.09
N LEU A 79 -6.87 11.70 -2.18
CA LEU A 79 -5.54 11.90 -2.70
C LEU A 79 -5.62 12.13 -4.20
N THR A 80 -4.92 13.15 -4.66
CA THR A 80 -4.72 13.39 -6.09
C THR A 80 -4.02 12.18 -6.74
N GLY A 81 -4.38 11.86 -7.99
CA GLY A 81 -3.65 10.82 -8.75
C GLY A 81 -3.91 9.36 -8.38
N GLN A 82 -4.90 9.04 -7.54
CA GLN A 82 -5.25 7.65 -7.18
C GLN A 82 -5.49 6.75 -8.40
N MET A 83 -6.23 7.23 -9.40
CA MET A 83 -6.45 6.51 -10.67
C MET A 83 -5.16 6.05 -11.34
N GLN A 84 -4.12 6.90 -11.34
CA GLN A 84 -2.84 6.57 -11.96
C GLN A 84 -2.04 5.54 -11.15
N ARG A 85 -2.30 5.44 -9.84
CA ARG A 85 -1.71 4.41 -8.96
C ARG A 85 -2.38 3.06 -9.18
N TYR A 86 -3.71 3.04 -9.22
CA TYR A 86 -4.47 1.84 -9.56
C TYR A 86 -3.98 1.23 -10.88
N LYS A 87 -3.87 2.04 -11.93
CA LYS A 87 -3.38 1.58 -13.25
C LYS A 87 -2.00 0.92 -13.18
N ARG A 88 -1.05 1.55 -12.47
CA ARG A 88 0.31 1.00 -12.30
C ARG A 88 0.28 -0.30 -11.51
N LEU A 89 -0.50 -0.37 -10.43
CA LEU A 89 -0.58 -1.54 -9.57
C LEU A 89 -1.24 -2.72 -10.29
N PHE A 90 -2.37 -2.50 -10.96
CA PHE A 90 -3.02 -3.55 -11.75
C PHE A 90 -2.17 -4.01 -12.94
N SER A 91 -1.37 -3.13 -13.54
CA SER A 91 -0.39 -3.53 -14.55
C SER A 91 0.69 -4.43 -13.98
N ALA A 92 1.20 -4.13 -12.78
CA ALA A 92 2.19 -4.98 -12.10
C ALA A 92 1.59 -6.32 -11.68
N PHE A 93 0.35 -6.32 -11.16
CA PHE A 93 -0.40 -7.54 -10.82
C PHE A 93 -0.59 -8.44 -12.04
N ARG A 94 -0.97 -7.85 -13.17
CA ARG A 94 -1.11 -8.59 -14.42
C ARG A 94 0.21 -9.24 -14.86
N ALA A 95 1.32 -8.52 -14.78
CA ALA A 95 2.63 -9.05 -15.12
C ALA A 95 3.01 -10.24 -14.22
N GLU A 96 2.79 -10.15 -12.90
CA GLU A 96 3.00 -11.28 -11.98
C GLU A 96 2.12 -12.49 -12.34
N MET A 97 0.85 -12.28 -12.69
CA MET A 97 -0.05 -13.36 -13.11
C MET A 97 0.41 -14.02 -14.42
N GLU A 98 0.90 -13.24 -15.37
CA GLU A 98 1.45 -13.74 -16.64
C GLU A 98 2.75 -14.55 -16.39
N ASP A 99 3.61 -14.09 -15.49
CA ASP A 99 4.82 -14.81 -15.08
C ASP A 99 4.49 -16.14 -14.38
N ILE A 100 3.52 -16.15 -13.47
CA ILE A 100 3.02 -17.37 -12.80
C ILE A 100 2.44 -18.35 -13.82
N ALA A 101 1.62 -17.87 -14.76
CA ALA A 101 1.04 -18.71 -15.81
C ALA A 101 2.13 -19.31 -16.73
N ALA A 102 3.14 -18.51 -17.08
CA ALA A 102 4.28 -18.98 -17.86
C ALA A 102 5.12 -20.01 -17.10
N ALA A 103 5.39 -19.78 -15.82
CA ALA A 103 6.10 -20.73 -14.95
C ALA A 103 5.31 -22.04 -14.81
N TYR A 104 4.01 -21.96 -14.56
CA TYR A 104 3.13 -23.14 -14.50
C TYR A 104 3.17 -23.93 -15.82
N THR A 105 3.02 -23.26 -16.96
CA THR A 105 3.03 -23.94 -18.27
C THR A 105 4.37 -24.61 -18.57
N ARG A 106 5.49 -24.04 -18.12
CA ARG A 106 6.83 -24.63 -18.30
C ARG A 106 7.09 -25.82 -17.39
N HIS A 107 6.46 -25.86 -16.22
CA HIS A 107 6.74 -26.83 -15.16
C HIS A 107 5.56 -27.77 -14.86
N CYS A 108 4.48 -27.74 -15.67
CA CYS A 108 3.29 -28.56 -15.39
C CYS A 108 3.54 -30.07 -15.55
N ASP A 109 4.39 -30.45 -16.50
CA ASP A 109 4.71 -31.86 -16.77
C ASP A 109 5.75 -32.42 -15.77
N ASP A 110 6.71 -31.58 -15.37
CA ASP A 110 7.77 -31.89 -14.42
C ASP A 110 8.00 -30.71 -13.44
N PRO A 111 7.14 -30.58 -12.42
CA PRO A 111 7.29 -29.51 -11.45
C PRO A 111 8.53 -29.77 -10.60
N PRO A 112 9.29 -28.73 -10.21
CA PRO A 112 10.40 -28.90 -9.29
C PRO A 112 9.88 -29.48 -7.97
N LEU A 113 10.21 -30.75 -7.73
CA LEU A 113 9.85 -31.49 -6.53
C LEU A 113 10.85 -31.16 -5.42
N ASP A 114 10.34 -30.85 -4.23
CA ASP A 114 11.19 -30.74 -3.05
C ASP A 114 11.79 -32.12 -2.70
N ARG A 115 12.98 -32.14 -2.09
CA ARG A 115 13.64 -33.40 -1.73
C ARG A 115 12.75 -34.21 -0.78
N ASP A 116 12.66 -35.52 -1.02
CA ASP A 116 11.86 -36.53 -0.27
C ASP A 116 10.34 -36.56 -0.53
N MET A 117 9.82 -35.92 -1.58
CA MET A 117 8.39 -36.00 -1.91
C MET A 117 8.09 -37.06 -3.01
N PRO A 118 7.14 -38.00 -2.79
CA PRO A 118 6.81 -39.02 -3.79
C PRO A 118 6.19 -38.39 -5.07
N PRO A 119 6.48 -38.96 -6.26
CA PRO A 119 6.31 -38.29 -7.56
C PRO A 119 4.86 -37.92 -7.91
N PHE A 120 3.86 -38.59 -7.35
CA PHE A 120 2.45 -38.26 -7.56
C PHE A 120 1.94 -37.19 -6.59
N ALA A 121 2.40 -37.24 -5.33
CA ALA A 121 2.04 -36.26 -4.31
C ALA A 121 2.66 -34.90 -4.62
N GLY A 122 3.95 -34.86 -4.98
CA GLY A 122 4.62 -33.59 -5.22
C GLY A 122 4.20 -32.87 -6.50
N LYS A 123 3.63 -33.58 -7.49
CA LYS A 123 2.95 -32.95 -8.63
C LYS A 123 1.68 -32.23 -8.19
N LEU A 124 0.88 -32.87 -7.34
CA LEU A 124 -0.29 -32.23 -6.74
C LEU A 124 0.10 -31.07 -5.83
N THR A 125 1.12 -31.22 -4.99
CA THR A 125 1.60 -30.16 -4.10
C THR A 125 2.23 -29.00 -4.85
N ALA A 126 2.90 -29.21 -5.98
CA ALA A 126 3.45 -28.11 -6.79
C ALA A 126 2.36 -27.34 -7.56
N VAL A 127 1.34 -28.03 -8.07
CA VAL A 127 0.14 -27.38 -8.63
C VAL A 127 -0.59 -26.60 -7.53
N PHE A 128 -0.72 -27.20 -6.34
CA PHE A 128 -1.37 -26.57 -5.19
C PHE A 128 -0.53 -25.42 -4.62
N ILE A 129 0.81 -25.51 -4.58
CA ILE A 129 1.70 -24.42 -4.16
C ILE A 129 1.73 -23.34 -5.24
N SER A 130 1.71 -23.65 -6.54
CA SER A 130 1.61 -22.62 -7.59
C SER A 130 0.28 -21.86 -7.51
N PHE A 131 -0.80 -22.56 -7.11
CA PHE A 131 -2.12 -21.97 -6.88
C PHE A 131 -2.25 -21.25 -5.52
N VAL A 132 -1.71 -21.81 -4.44
CA VAL A 132 -1.81 -21.31 -3.06
C VAL A 132 -0.69 -20.33 -2.69
N ALA A 133 0.50 -20.40 -3.28
CA ALA A 133 1.52 -19.36 -3.11
C ALA A 133 1.09 -18.04 -3.78
N SER A 134 0.13 -18.09 -4.71
CA SER A 134 -0.56 -16.91 -5.24
C SER A 134 -1.58 -16.31 -4.26
N GLU A 135 -1.98 -17.05 -3.22
CA GLU A 135 -2.82 -16.60 -2.09
C GLU A 135 -2.08 -16.84 -0.75
N LEU A 136 -1.19 -15.92 -0.37
CA LEU A 136 -0.51 -15.83 0.93
C LEU A 136 -1.22 -16.51 2.13
N ILE A 137 -0.76 -17.71 2.53
CA ILE A 137 -0.85 -18.22 3.92
C ILE A 137 0.37 -19.10 4.24
N PRO A 138 1.13 -18.87 5.33
CA PRO A 138 2.11 -19.82 5.82
C PRO A 138 1.37 -20.93 6.59
N PHE A 139 0.88 -21.96 5.90
CA PHE A 139 0.35 -23.15 6.57
C PHE A 139 1.50 -24.09 6.91
N HIS A 140 2.05 -23.93 8.11
CA HIS A 140 2.83 -24.96 8.77
C HIS A 140 1.88 -26.08 9.20
N VAL A 141 1.68 -27.09 8.35
CA VAL A 141 1.00 -28.33 8.74
C VAL A 141 2.01 -29.47 8.70
N PRO A 142 2.35 -30.10 9.84
CA PRO A 142 3.17 -31.30 9.83
C PRO A 142 2.29 -32.45 9.36
N PHE A 143 2.48 -32.90 8.12
CA PHE A 143 1.89 -34.16 7.66
C PHE A 143 2.63 -35.32 8.34
N ARG A 144 2.08 -35.81 9.45
CA ARG A 144 2.39 -37.14 9.99
C ARG A 144 1.63 -38.17 9.17
N PHE A 145 2.36 -39.00 8.43
CA PHE A 145 1.80 -40.27 7.94
C PHE A 145 1.60 -41.21 9.12
N GLY A 146 0.34 -41.51 9.42
CA GLY A 146 -0.04 -42.67 10.24
C GLY A 146 -0.05 -43.92 9.38
N ASN A 147 0.45 -45.02 9.97
CA ASN A 147 0.72 -46.35 9.42
C ASN A 147 -0.25 -46.87 8.35
#